data_AF-A0A3D9BPM3-F1
#
_entry.id   AF-A0A3D9BPM3-F1
#
_cell.length_a   1.000
_cell.length_b   1.000
_cell.length_c   1.000
_cell.angle_alpha   90.00
_cell.angle_beta   90.00
_cell.angle_gamma   90.00
#
_symmetry.space_group_name_H-M   'P 1'
#
loop_
_entity.id
_entity.type
_entity.pdbx_description
1 polymer ?
#
loop_
_entity_poly.entity_id
_entity_poly.type
_entity_poly.pdbx_seq_one_letter_code
_entity_poly.pdbx_strand_id
1 'polypeptide(L)'
;MTQTDERSHAPLGPREQEEIESKTPISPPAVFEVIRRAGRRELMRPASALLAAGLVAGVALGFSLLTEALLRAHLPAADWRPLVENLGYTVGFVIVIMGRLQLFTENTITAVMPVLEARLARALRRLLRLWALVLFANLVGAAAFGTALWAAQTYDPALWRASEAIAHHATGHGAAESLFRGVGGAG
;
A
#
# COMPACT_ATOMS: atom_id res chain seq x y z
N MET A 1 22.08 11.49 55.41
CA MET A 1 20.73 10.98 55.10
C MET A 1 19.97 12.13 54.46
N THR A 2 20.00 12.21 53.13
CA THR A 2 19.51 13.35 52.35
C THR A 2 18.02 13.16 52.10
N GLN A 3 17.21 14.07 52.62
CA GLN A 3 15.75 14.06 52.50
C GLN A 3 15.36 14.73 51.18
N THR A 4 14.62 13.99 50.35
CA THR A 4 14.27 14.35 48.98
C THR A 4 13.25 15.48 48.92
N ASP A 5 13.58 16.47 48.08
CA ASP A 5 12.85 17.63 47.58
C ASP A 5 11.39 17.31 47.14
N GLU A 6 10.40 17.67 47.97
CA GLU A 6 8.99 17.73 47.59
C GLU A 6 8.73 19.03 46.81
N ARG A 7 9.02 19.01 45.50
CA ARG A 7 8.61 20.10 44.60
C ARG A 7 7.09 20.11 44.46
N SER A 8 6.48 21.09 45.14
CA SER A 8 5.09 21.51 44.93
C SER A 8 4.89 21.92 43.47
N HIS A 9 4.24 21.06 42.68
CA HIS A 9 3.77 21.42 41.35
C HIS A 9 2.52 22.30 41.50
N ALA A 10 2.69 23.61 41.27
CA ALA A 10 1.57 24.54 41.18
C ALA A 10 0.57 24.06 40.10
N PRO A 11 -0.75 24.18 40.33
CA PRO A 11 -1.75 23.79 39.34
C PRO A 11 -1.59 24.64 38.08
N LEU A 12 -1.45 23.96 36.94
CA LEU A 12 -1.27 24.58 35.62
C LEU A 12 -2.38 25.58 35.32
N GLY A 13 -2.01 26.74 34.76
CA GLY A 13 -3.00 27.75 34.38
C GLY A 13 -3.87 27.30 33.20
N PRO A 14 -5.06 27.89 32.99
CA PRO A 14 -5.97 27.50 31.90
C PRO A 14 -5.32 27.55 30.52
N ARG A 15 -4.40 28.49 30.30
CA ARG A 15 -3.64 28.64 29.05
C ARG A 15 -2.57 27.55 28.85
N GLU A 16 -1.90 27.12 29.91
CA GLU A 16 -0.93 26.01 29.85
C GLU A 16 -1.65 24.67 29.67
N GLN A 17 -2.84 24.51 30.26
CA GLN A 17 -3.70 23.35 30.02
C GLN A 17 -4.19 23.29 28.56
N GLU A 18 -4.65 24.41 27.98
CA GLU A 18 -4.98 24.51 26.55
C GLU A 18 -3.77 24.21 25.65
N GLU A 19 -2.58 24.70 26.01
CA GLU A 19 -1.38 24.47 25.22
C GLU A 19 -0.92 23.00 25.27
N ILE A 20 -1.06 22.33 26.42
CA ILE A 20 -0.83 20.88 26.57
C ILE A 20 -1.88 20.08 25.82
N GLU A 21 -3.16 20.46 25.88
CA GLU A 21 -4.25 19.79 25.16
C GLU A 21 -4.08 19.94 23.63
N SER A 22 -3.59 21.10 23.17
CA SER A 22 -3.21 21.33 21.75
C SER A 22 -1.99 20.51 21.30
N LYS A 23 -1.12 20.12 22.23
CA LYS A 23 0.11 19.34 22.00
C LYS A 23 -0.04 17.85 22.37
N THR A 24 -1.21 17.44 22.86
CA THR A 24 -1.46 16.05 23.26
C THR A 24 -1.55 15.18 22.01
N PRO A 25 -0.82 14.05 21.93
CA PRO A 25 -0.96 13.12 20.81
C PRO A 25 -2.42 12.74 20.63
N ILE A 26 -2.92 12.83 19.39
CA ILE A 26 -4.32 12.62 19.02
C ILE A 26 -4.85 11.40 19.78
N SER A 27 -5.88 11.60 20.61
CA SER A 27 -6.43 10.52 21.42
C SER A 27 -6.89 9.36 20.52
N PRO A 28 -6.76 8.09 20.95
CA PRO A 28 -7.18 6.94 20.13
C PRO A 28 -8.60 7.04 19.55
N PRO A 29 -9.61 7.59 20.26
CA PRO A 29 -10.93 7.86 19.69
C PRO A 29 -10.93 8.90 18.56
N ALA A 30 -10.07 9.93 18.65
CA ALA A 30 -9.92 10.92 17.59
C ALA A 30 -9.21 10.34 16.35
N VAL A 31 -8.18 9.50 16.52
CA VAL A 31 -7.55 8.76 15.41
C VAL A 31 -8.58 7.85 14.72
N PHE A 32 -9.36 7.10 15.53
CA PHE A 32 -10.45 6.25 15.06
C PHE A 32 -11.45 7.04 14.20
N GLU A 33 -11.91 8.20 14.68
CA GLU A 33 -12.89 9.03 13.97
C GLU A 33 -12.33 9.59 12.66
N VAL A 34 -11.04 9.96 12.62
CA VAL A 34 -10.37 10.40 11.39
C VAL A 34 -10.36 9.28 10.35
N ILE A 35 -9.94 8.07 10.75
CA ILE A 35 -9.89 6.89 9.86
C ILE A 35 -11.30 6.54 9.37
N ARG A 36 -12.29 6.55 10.27
CA ARG A 36 -13.69 6.26 9.92
C ARG A 36 -14.27 7.26 8.92
N ARG A 37 -14.01 8.55 9.12
CA ARG A 37 -14.43 9.60 8.17
C ARG A 37 -13.74 9.44 6.82
N ALA A 38 -12.46 9.10 6.80
CA ALA A 38 -11.73 8.80 5.57
C ALA A 38 -12.33 7.60 4.83
N GLY A 39 -12.60 6.50 5.52
CA GLY A 39 -13.24 5.31 4.98
C GLY A 39 -14.63 5.57 4.39
N ARG A 40 -15.46 6.38 5.08
CA ARG A 40 -16.77 6.77 4.54
C ARG A 40 -16.65 7.58 3.25
N ARG A 41 -15.69 8.50 3.17
CA ARG A 41 -15.44 9.26 1.93
C ARG A 41 -15.02 8.33 0.80
N GLU A 42 -14.14 7.37 1.08
CA GLU A 42 -13.66 6.42 0.08
C GLU A 42 -14.75 5.49 -0.44
N LEU A 43 -15.58 4.94 0.45
CA LEU A 43 -16.73 4.09 0.08
C LEU A 43 -17.75 4.81 -0.84
N MET A 44 -17.81 6.14 -0.73
CA MET A 44 -18.68 7.00 -1.52
C MET A 44 -18.03 7.50 -2.82
N ARG A 45 -16.76 7.20 -3.09
CA ARG A 45 -16.13 7.64 -4.34
C ARG A 45 -16.84 7.06 -5.56
N PRO A 46 -16.93 7.84 -6.64
CA PRO A 46 -17.52 7.39 -7.89
C PRO A 46 -16.70 6.24 -8.46
N ALA A 47 -17.39 5.25 -9.06
CA ALA A 47 -16.75 4.05 -9.58
C ALA A 47 -15.66 4.37 -10.62
N SER A 48 -15.89 5.36 -11.48
CA SER A 48 -14.90 5.82 -12.47
C SER A 48 -13.60 6.30 -11.85
N ALA A 49 -13.66 7.06 -10.75
CA ALA A 49 -12.46 7.52 -10.06
C ALA A 49 -11.70 6.37 -9.40
N LEU A 50 -12.41 5.39 -8.82
CA LEU A 50 -11.81 4.19 -8.23
C LEU A 50 -11.13 3.34 -9.31
N LEU A 51 -11.80 3.12 -10.44
CA LEU A 51 -11.27 2.37 -11.57
C LEU A 51 -10.05 3.06 -12.18
N ALA A 52 -10.10 4.38 -12.40
CA ALA A 52 -8.96 5.12 -12.95
C ALA A 52 -7.76 5.10 -12.00
N ALA A 53 -7.95 5.42 -10.71
CA ALA A 53 -6.88 5.39 -9.72
C ALA A 53 -6.31 3.98 -9.53
N GLY A 54 -7.16 2.95 -9.55
CA GLY A 54 -6.75 1.56 -9.47
C GLY A 54 -6.03 1.06 -10.71
N LEU A 55 -6.41 1.52 -11.90
CA LEU A 55 -5.74 1.17 -13.15
C LEU A 55 -4.32 1.74 -13.18
N VAL A 56 -4.18 3.03 -12.86
CA VAL A 56 -2.87 3.69 -12.80
C VAL A 56 -2.02 3.07 -11.69
N ALA A 57 -2.59 2.69 -10.54
CA ALA A 57 -1.88 1.95 -9.50
C ALA A 57 -1.35 0.60 -10.00
N GLY A 58 -2.16 -0.17 -10.74
CA GLY A 58 -1.75 -1.44 -11.32
C GLY A 58 -0.59 -1.29 -12.31
N VAL A 59 -0.66 -0.26 -13.18
CA VAL A 59 0.44 0.09 -14.09
C VAL A 59 1.69 0.52 -13.32
N ALA A 60 1.53 1.33 -12.26
CA ALA A 60 2.62 1.79 -11.42
C ALA A 60 3.38 0.63 -10.77
N LEU A 61 2.70 -0.42 -10.30
CA LEU A 61 3.35 -1.63 -9.81
C LEU A 61 4.18 -2.36 -10.88
N GLY A 62 3.81 -2.25 -12.17
CA GLY A 62 4.62 -2.76 -13.26
C GLY A 62 6.02 -2.14 -13.32
N PHE A 63 6.16 -0.87 -12.92
CA PHE A 63 7.47 -0.21 -12.86
C PHE A 63 8.40 -0.81 -11.79
N SER A 64 7.85 -1.45 -10.75
CA SER A 64 8.66 -2.22 -9.79
C SER A 64 9.39 -3.36 -10.50
N LEU A 65 8.66 -4.17 -11.26
CA LEU A 65 9.22 -5.27 -12.06
C LEU A 65 10.22 -4.75 -13.10
N LEU A 66 9.86 -3.69 -13.83
CA LEU A 66 10.73 -3.10 -14.85
C LEU A 66 12.06 -2.61 -14.24
N THR A 67 12.00 -1.93 -13.10
CA THR A 67 13.21 -1.41 -12.45
C THR A 67 14.09 -2.54 -11.94
N GLU A 68 13.51 -3.54 -11.28
CA GLU A 68 14.26 -4.72 -10.82
C GLU A 68 14.91 -5.46 -12.01
N ALA A 69 14.17 -5.63 -13.11
CA ALA A 69 14.69 -6.25 -14.33
C ALA A 69 15.83 -5.45 -14.96
N LEU A 70 15.71 -4.12 -15.02
CA LEU A 70 16.76 -3.22 -15.52
C LEU A 70 18.02 -3.30 -14.66
N LEU A 71 17.87 -3.26 -13.33
CA LEU A 71 18.98 -3.39 -12.39
C LEU A 71 19.64 -4.76 -12.54
N ARG A 72 18.87 -5.85 -12.58
CA ARG A 72 19.39 -7.21 -12.78
C ARG A 72 20.16 -7.37 -14.08
N ALA A 73 19.69 -6.72 -15.16
CA ALA A 73 20.31 -6.79 -16.49
C ALA A 73 21.62 -6.00 -16.60
N HIS A 74 21.78 -4.91 -15.82
CA HIS A 74 22.92 -4.00 -15.94
C HIS A 74 23.92 -4.10 -14.77
N LEU A 75 23.55 -4.72 -13.66
CA LEU A 75 24.47 -4.97 -12.55
C LEU A 75 25.34 -6.20 -12.80
N PRO A 76 26.62 -6.18 -12.40
CA PRO A 76 27.49 -7.34 -12.53
C PRO A 76 26.99 -8.50 -11.68
N ALA A 77 27.31 -9.73 -12.09
CA ALA A 77 27.07 -10.91 -11.28
C ALA A 77 27.95 -10.85 -10.03
N ALA A 78 27.35 -10.50 -8.90
CA ALA A 78 27.99 -10.39 -7.60
C ALA A 78 27.00 -10.73 -6.49
N ASP A 79 27.50 -11.19 -5.35
CA ASP A 79 26.67 -11.64 -4.22
C ASP A 79 25.81 -10.52 -3.63
N TRP A 80 26.22 -9.26 -3.80
CA TRP A 80 25.47 -8.08 -3.35
C TRP A 80 24.38 -7.65 -4.34
N ARG A 81 24.37 -8.15 -5.59
CA ARG A 81 23.42 -7.72 -6.63
C ARG A 81 21.95 -7.83 -6.18
N PRO A 82 21.50 -8.92 -5.52
CA PRO A 82 20.13 -9.03 -5.00
C PRO A 82 19.73 -7.87 -4.08
N LEU A 83 20.67 -7.35 -3.27
CA LEU A 83 20.40 -6.26 -2.34
C LEU A 83 20.01 -4.97 -3.07
N VAL A 84 20.60 -4.73 -4.24
CA VAL A 84 20.37 -3.52 -5.02
C VAL A 84 19.17 -3.69 -5.94
N GLU A 85 19.05 -4.83 -6.64
CA GLU A 85 17.90 -5.06 -7.53
C GLU A 85 16.57 -5.07 -6.76
N ASN A 86 16.55 -5.59 -5.53
CA ASN A 86 15.35 -5.59 -4.66
C ASN A 86 14.90 -4.17 -4.28
N LEU A 87 15.78 -3.15 -4.33
CA LEU A 87 15.34 -1.75 -4.15
C LEU A 87 14.45 -1.29 -5.31
N GLY A 88 14.61 -1.87 -6.50
CA GLY A 88 13.75 -1.62 -7.66
C GLY A 88 12.28 -1.91 -7.38
N TYR A 89 11.99 -2.88 -6.51
CA TYR A 89 10.62 -3.19 -6.10
C TYR A 89 9.90 -1.98 -5.49
N THR A 90 10.61 -1.10 -4.79
CA THR A 90 10.02 0.05 -4.11
C THR A 90 9.53 1.15 -5.06
N VAL A 91 10.03 1.19 -6.30
CA VAL A 91 9.74 2.27 -7.26
C VAL A 91 8.25 2.38 -7.56
N GLY A 92 7.59 1.27 -7.88
CA GLY A 92 6.14 1.27 -8.14
C GLY A 92 5.33 1.72 -6.93
N PHE A 93 5.75 1.33 -5.71
CA PHE A 93 5.11 1.77 -4.47
C PHE A 93 5.29 3.26 -4.21
N VAL A 94 6.48 3.82 -4.47
CA VAL A 94 6.71 5.26 -4.36
C VAL A 94 5.80 6.02 -5.33
N ILE A 95 5.65 5.55 -6.58
CA ILE A 95 4.75 6.15 -7.57
C ILE A 95 3.30 6.12 -7.05
N VAL A 96 2.85 5.00 -6.47
CA VAL A 96 1.50 4.86 -5.89
C VAL A 96 1.28 5.84 -4.75
N ILE A 97 2.21 5.92 -3.81
CA ILE A 97 2.11 6.78 -2.62
C ILE A 97 2.11 8.26 -3.04
N MET A 98 3.06 8.66 -3.89
CA MET A 98 3.19 10.04 -4.37
C MET A 98 1.97 10.46 -5.21
N GLY A 99 1.45 9.54 -6.03
CA GLY A 99 0.26 9.76 -6.84
C GLY A 99 -1.05 9.65 -6.07
N ARG A 100 -1.02 9.23 -4.79
CA ARG A 100 -2.21 8.91 -3.97
C ARG A 100 -3.15 7.96 -4.73
N LEU A 101 -2.56 6.98 -5.41
CA LEU A 101 -3.27 6.00 -6.24
C LEU A 101 -3.90 4.93 -5.38
N GLN A 102 -4.80 4.13 -5.96
CA GLN A 102 -5.60 3.19 -5.19
C GLN A 102 -5.10 1.76 -5.35
N LEU A 103 -4.31 1.28 -4.38
CA LEU A 103 -4.04 -0.15 -4.26
C LEU A 103 -5.16 -0.86 -3.52
N PHE A 104 -5.40 -2.12 -3.90
CA PHE A 104 -6.33 -2.99 -3.18
C PHE A 104 -5.91 -3.19 -1.71
N THR A 105 -4.61 -3.42 -1.45
CA THR A 105 -4.09 -3.73 -0.11
C THR A 105 -4.19 -2.55 0.86
N GLU A 106 -4.08 -1.32 0.35
CA GLU A 106 -4.12 -0.08 1.14
C GLU A 106 -5.53 0.25 1.67
N ASN A 107 -6.57 -0.17 0.94
CA ASN A 107 -7.95 0.13 1.31
C ASN A 107 -8.54 -0.84 2.35
N THR A 108 -7.75 -1.70 2.98
CA THR A 108 -8.29 -2.74 3.89
C THR A 108 -8.75 -2.16 5.23
N ILE A 109 -7.85 -1.55 6.01
CA ILE A 109 -8.20 -1.04 7.35
C ILE A 109 -9.17 0.15 7.24
N THR A 110 -8.88 1.11 6.36
CA THR A 110 -9.68 2.33 6.22
C THR A 110 -11.10 2.03 5.73
N ALA A 111 -11.31 1.02 4.90
CA ALA A 111 -12.66 0.68 4.39
C ALA A 111 -13.45 -0.27 5.30
N VAL A 112 -12.80 -1.08 6.14
CA VAL A 112 -13.46 -1.99 7.10
C VAL A 112 -13.99 -1.25 8.32
N MET A 113 -13.26 -0.26 8.83
CA MET A 113 -13.63 0.48 10.05
C MET A 113 -15.06 1.06 10.04
N PRO A 114 -15.55 1.70 8.96
CA PRO A 114 -16.92 2.20 8.89
C PRO A 114 -18.01 1.12 8.87
N VAL A 115 -17.66 -0.13 8.57
CA VAL A 115 -18.63 -1.25 8.45
C VAL A 115 -18.97 -1.84 9.82
N LEU A 116 -18.03 -1.80 10.77
CA LEU A 116 -18.19 -2.38 12.11
C LEU A 116 -19.31 -1.72 12.95
N GLU A 117 -19.68 -0.46 12.64
CA GLU A 117 -20.68 0.30 13.41
C GLU A 117 -21.96 0.64 12.63
N ALA A 118 -22.02 0.34 11.33
CA ALA A 118 -23.14 0.73 10.47
C ALA A 118 -24.21 -0.39 10.34
N ARG A 119 -25.39 -0.06 9.79
CA ARG A 119 -26.37 -1.08 9.33
C ARG A 119 -25.68 -2.02 8.34
N LEU A 120 -25.34 -3.21 8.84
CA LEU A 120 -24.33 -4.13 8.30
C LEU A 120 -24.43 -4.34 6.77
N ALA A 121 -25.63 -4.60 6.25
CA ALA A 121 -25.83 -4.95 4.86
C ALA A 121 -25.48 -3.83 3.85
N ARG A 122 -25.80 -2.56 4.14
CA ARG A 122 -25.51 -1.45 3.20
C ARG A 122 -24.03 -1.11 3.18
N ALA A 123 -23.39 -1.17 4.34
CA ALA A 123 -21.97 -0.88 4.48
C ALA A 123 -21.12 -1.99 3.84
N LEU A 124 -21.45 -3.26 4.07
CA LEU A 124 -20.82 -4.42 3.43
C LEU A 124 -20.91 -4.36 1.90
N ARG A 125 -22.07 -4.04 1.33
CA ARG A 125 -22.20 -3.91 -0.14
C ARG A 125 -21.28 -2.84 -0.72
N ARG A 126 -21.12 -1.70 -0.05
CA ARG A 126 -20.22 -0.63 -0.50
C ARG A 126 -18.75 -1.03 -0.39
N LEU A 127 -18.40 -1.77 0.66
CA LEU A 127 -17.06 -2.31 0.86
C LEU A 127 -16.71 -3.30 -0.24
N LEU A 128 -17.56 -4.31 -0.47
CA LEU A 128 -17.37 -5.31 -1.53
C LEU A 128 -17.29 -4.66 -2.91
N ARG A 129 -18.13 -3.64 -3.20
CA ARG A 129 -18.05 -2.87 -4.45
C ARG A 129 -16.69 -2.21 -4.61
N LEU A 130 -16.21 -1.52 -3.58
CA LEU A 130 -14.92 -0.84 -3.61
C LEU A 130 -13.78 -1.83 -3.83
N TRP A 131 -13.75 -2.93 -3.06
CA TRP A 131 -12.76 -3.99 -3.21
C TRP A 131 -12.75 -4.61 -4.61
N ALA A 132 -13.92 -4.99 -5.12
CA ALA A 132 -14.05 -5.58 -6.45
C ALA A 132 -13.55 -4.63 -7.55
N LEU A 133 -13.96 -3.35 -7.51
CA LEU A 133 -13.55 -2.36 -8.52
C LEU A 133 -12.04 -2.11 -8.48
N VAL A 134 -11.47 -1.92 -7.29
CA VAL A 134 -10.05 -1.61 -7.14
C VAL A 134 -9.19 -2.82 -7.51
N LEU A 135 -9.54 -4.03 -7.02
CA LEU A 135 -8.82 -5.26 -7.36
C LEU A 135 -8.85 -5.52 -8.87
N PHE A 136 -10.02 -5.40 -9.49
CA PHE A 136 -10.17 -5.55 -10.93
C PHE A 136 -9.31 -4.54 -11.69
N ALA A 137 -9.35 -3.26 -11.33
CA ALA A 137 -8.57 -2.23 -11.98
C ALA A 137 -7.06 -2.41 -11.81
N ASN A 138 -6.59 -2.80 -10.62
CA ASN A 138 -5.19 -3.12 -10.36
C ASN A 138 -4.71 -4.27 -11.26
N LEU A 139 -5.51 -5.35 -11.36
CA LEU A 139 -5.17 -6.50 -12.20
C LEU A 139 -5.12 -6.12 -13.69
N VAL A 140 -6.09 -5.33 -14.17
CA VAL A 140 -6.10 -4.84 -15.56
C VAL A 140 -4.88 -3.95 -15.83
N GLY A 141 -4.51 -3.08 -14.90
CA GLY A 141 -3.35 -2.20 -15.04
C GLY A 141 -2.03 -2.98 -15.10
N ALA A 142 -1.87 -3.97 -14.21
CA ALA A 142 -0.70 -4.85 -14.23
C ALA A 142 -0.63 -5.69 -15.52
N ALA A 143 -1.77 -6.23 -15.98
CA ALA A 143 -1.85 -6.97 -17.22
C ALA A 143 -1.54 -6.10 -18.45
N ALA A 144 -2.03 -4.84 -18.47
CA ALA A 144 -1.72 -3.89 -19.52
C ALA A 144 -0.22 -3.59 -19.60
N PHE A 145 0.44 -3.40 -18.45
CA PHE A 145 1.88 -3.21 -18.39
C PHE A 145 2.65 -4.45 -18.86
N GLY A 146 2.26 -5.64 -18.40
CA GLY A 146 2.85 -6.90 -18.87
C GLY A 146 2.68 -7.13 -20.37
N THR A 147 1.53 -6.74 -20.93
CA THR A 147 1.26 -6.79 -22.37
C THR A 147 2.18 -5.82 -23.12
N ALA A 148 2.42 -4.62 -22.58
CA ALA A 148 3.36 -3.67 -23.18
C ALA A 148 4.80 -4.19 -23.16
N LEU A 149 5.24 -4.82 -22.05
CA LEU A 149 6.55 -5.48 -21.98
C LEU A 149 6.68 -6.60 -23.00
N TRP A 150 5.67 -7.47 -23.09
CA TRP A 150 5.65 -8.55 -24.06
C TRP A 150 5.71 -8.03 -25.51
N ALA A 151 4.96 -6.98 -25.82
CA ALA A 151 5.01 -6.35 -27.14
C ALA A 151 6.39 -5.72 -27.45
N ALA A 152 7.12 -5.29 -26.42
CA ALA A 152 8.47 -4.71 -26.55
C ALA A 152 9.61 -5.75 -26.50
N GLN A 153 9.32 -7.04 -26.31
CA GLN A 153 10.33 -8.08 -26.04
C GLN A 153 11.40 -8.22 -27.14
N THR A 154 11.07 -7.87 -28.38
CA THR A 154 11.99 -7.96 -29.52
C THR A 154 13.03 -6.84 -29.55
N TYR A 155 12.75 -5.70 -28.90
CA TYR A 155 13.65 -4.55 -28.84
C TYR A 155 14.70 -4.69 -27.74
N ASP A 156 14.36 -5.32 -26.61
CA ASP A 156 15.29 -5.60 -25.52
C ASP A 156 15.10 -7.03 -24.96
N PRO A 157 15.72 -8.04 -25.61
CA PRO A 157 15.63 -9.43 -25.18
C PRO A 157 16.31 -9.71 -23.83
N ALA A 158 17.22 -8.84 -23.37
CA ALA A 158 17.85 -9.00 -22.07
C ALA A 158 16.89 -8.58 -20.96
N LEU A 159 16.21 -7.45 -21.13
CA LEU A 159 15.17 -6.97 -20.22
C LEU A 159 13.99 -7.94 -20.12
N TRP A 160 13.54 -8.50 -21.25
CA TRP A 160 12.48 -9.51 -21.25
C TRP A 160 12.86 -10.75 -20.42
N ARG A 161 14.05 -11.32 -20.65
CA ARG A 161 14.54 -12.49 -19.87
C ARG A 161 14.69 -12.19 -18.39
N ALA A 162 15.16 -11.00 -18.03
CA ALA A 162 15.25 -10.59 -16.63
C ALA A 162 13.86 -10.49 -15.99
N SER A 163 12.90 -9.88 -16.68
CA SER A 163 11.50 -9.78 -16.24
C SER A 163 10.86 -11.16 -16.08
N GLU A 164 11.08 -12.06 -17.03
CA GLU A 164 10.57 -13.42 -17.01
C GLU A 164 11.17 -14.22 -15.83
N ALA A 165 12.47 -14.08 -15.57
CA ALA A 165 13.13 -14.72 -14.44
C ALA A 165 12.61 -14.23 -13.08
N ILE A 166 12.32 -12.92 -12.94
CA ILE A 166 11.69 -12.36 -11.74
C ILE A 166 10.27 -12.90 -11.59
N ALA A 167 9.49 -12.91 -12.68
CA ALA A 167 8.12 -13.40 -12.67
C ALA A 167 8.04 -14.89 -12.27
N HIS A 168 8.87 -15.76 -12.87
CA HIS A 168 8.90 -17.19 -12.52
C HIS A 168 9.25 -17.42 -11.05
N HIS A 169 10.17 -16.62 -10.50
CA HIS A 169 10.50 -16.69 -9.07
C HIS A 169 9.30 -16.30 -8.19
N ALA A 170 8.54 -15.28 -8.59
CA ALA A 170 7.35 -14.84 -7.87
C ALA A 170 6.17 -15.81 -8.00
N THR A 171 5.99 -16.48 -9.15
CA THR A 171 4.86 -17.39 -9.42
C THR A 171 5.14 -18.86 -9.13
N GLY A 172 6.32 -19.21 -8.60
CA GLY A 172 6.72 -20.58 -8.29
C GLY A 172 5.86 -21.29 -7.23
N HIS A 173 4.97 -20.57 -6.55
CA HIS A 173 4.12 -21.06 -5.47
C HIS A 173 2.66 -21.16 -5.92
N GLY A 174 1.99 -22.28 -5.61
CA GLY A 174 0.57 -22.47 -5.94
C GLY A 174 -0.31 -21.36 -5.37
N ALA A 175 -1.46 -21.07 -5.99
CA ALA A 175 -2.33 -19.96 -5.57
C ALA A 175 -2.71 -19.98 -4.08
N ALA A 176 -2.90 -21.18 -3.51
CA ALA A 176 -3.14 -21.37 -2.08
C ALA A 176 -1.89 -21.08 -1.23
N GLU A 177 -0.70 -21.49 -1.68
CA GLU A 177 0.56 -21.23 -0.99
C GLU A 177 0.92 -19.75 -1.02
N SER A 178 0.74 -19.09 -2.17
CA SER A 178 0.87 -17.63 -2.31
C SER A 178 -0.12 -16.87 -1.41
N LEU A 179 -1.35 -17.38 -1.24
CA LEU A 179 -2.33 -16.82 -0.31
C LEU A 179 -1.91 -17.02 1.15
N PHE A 180 -1.44 -18.22 1.53
CA PHE A 180 -0.96 -18.51 2.88
C PHE A 180 0.27 -17.69 3.25
N ARG A 181 1.23 -17.51 2.34
CA ARG A 181 2.38 -16.61 2.55
C ARG A 181 1.95 -15.14 2.63
N GLY A 182 0.99 -14.73 1.81
CA GLY A 182 0.40 -13.39 1.84
C GLY A 182 -0.31 -13.04 3.15
N VAL A 183 -0.89 -14.03 3.85
CA VAL A 183 -1.54 -13.86 5.15
C VAL A 183 -0.56 -14.06 6.33
N GLY A 184 0.40 -14.98 6.19
CA GLY A 184 1.32 -15.38 7.26
C GLY A 184 2.59 -14.53 7.40
N GLY A 185 2.94 -13.73 6.39
CA GLY A 185 4.10 -12.84 6.45
C GLY A 185 5.46 -13.54 6.60
N ALA A 186 5.58 -14.82 6.26
CA ALA A 186 6.82 -15.56 6.42
C ALA A 186 7.01 -16.64 5.34
N GLY A 187 8.24 -16.70 4.80
CA GLY A 187 8.77 -17.75 3.93
C GLY A 187 9.39 -17.19 2.67
#